data_AF-A0A3D1M5E4-F1
#
_entry.id   AF-A0A3D1M5E4-F1
#
_cell.length_a   1.000
_cell.length_b   1.000
_cell.length_c   1.000
_cell.angle_alpha   90.00
_cell.angle_beta   90.00
_cell.angle_gamma   90.00
#
_symmetry.space_group_name_H-M   'P 1'
#
loop_
_entity.id
_entity.type
_entity.pdbx_description
1 polymer ?
#
loop_
_entity_poly.entity_id
_entity_poly.type
_entity_poly.pdbx_seq_one_letter_code
_entity_poly.pdbx_strand_id
1 'polypeptide(L)'
;AVAGFLHDIGKAELNQAFQKEDPLVVEEMNSVRMHPMKGYEILKRHGFDEEICEDVLFHHENYDGSGYPDNLAGPNIPVGACILRVCDVFCALVSDRAYRKAYSPEKAMELMTEDMKDFDLRVFLAFQ
;
A
#
# COMPACT_ATOMS: atom_id res chain seq x y z
N ALA A 1 13.89 -2.59 -2.98
CA ALA A 1 14.19 -1.20 -2.60
C ALA A 1 13.51 -0.18 -3.52
N VAL A 2 13.64 -0.28 -4.84
CA VAL A 2 13.04 0.67 -5.82
C VAL A 2 11.53 0.78 -5.67
N ALA A 3 10.80 -0.35 -5.62
CA ALA A 3 9.34 -0.35 -5.44
C ALA A 3 8.90 0.39 -4.17
N GLY A 4 9.69 0.34 -3.09
CA GLY A 4 9.40 1.07 -1.85
C GLY A 4 9.41 2.59 -2.01
N PHE A 5 10.27 3.14 -2.87
CA PHE A 5 10.25 4.58 -3.16
C PHE A 5 9.11 4.99 -4.08
N LEU A 6 8.54 4.04 -4.84
CA LEU A 6 7.64 4.32 -5.94
C LEU A 6 6.21 3.80 -5.71
N HIS A 7 5.94 3.06 -4.62
CA HIS A 7 4.64 2.44 -4.36
C HIS A 7 3.47 3.44 -4.42
N ASP A 8 3.71 4.65 -3.94
CA ASP A 8 2.72 5.73 -3.89
C ASP A 8 2.75 6.69 -5.10
N ILE A 9 3.57 6.43 -6.13
CA ILE A 9 3.77 7.39 -7.25
C ILE A 9 2.47 7.72 -8.00
N GLY A 10 1.51 6.77 -8.03
CA GLY A 10 0.20 6.97 -8.64
C GLY A 10 -0.64 8.07 -7.98
N LYS A 11 -0.37 8.42 -6.71
CA LYS A 11 -1.06 9.52 -6.01
C LYS A 11 -0.80 10.86 -6.69
N ALA A 12 0.34 11.03 -7.35
CA ALA A 12 0.70 12.26 -8.05
C ALA A 12 -0.24 12.59 -9.22
N GLU A 13 -0.71 11.59 -9.97
CA GLU A 13 -1.68 11.80 -11.06
C GLU A 13 -3.09 12.07 -10.53
N LEU A 14 -3.46 11.42 -9.43
CA LEU A 14 -4.79 11.58 -8.83
C LEU A 14 -4.98 12.95 -8.19
N ASN A 15 -3.96 13.47 -7.49
CA ASN A 15 -4.01 14.81 -6.91
C ASN A 15 -4.21 15.92 -7.96
N GLN A 16 -3.77 15.72 -9.20
CA GLN A 16 -4.03 16.68 -10.29
C GLN A 16 -5.48 16.64 -10.78
N ALA A 17 -6.14 15.48 -10.69
CA ALA A 17 -7.53 15.30 -11.09
C ALA A 17 -8.51 15.87 -10.04
N PHE A 18 -8.19 15.71 -8.74
CA PHE A 18 -9.08 16.07 -7.62
C PHE A 18 -8.97 17.52 -7.12
N GLN A 19 -8.08 18.36 -7.66
CA GLN A 19 -8.06 19.79 -7.31
C GLN A 19 -9.33 20.57 -7.76
N LYS A 20 -10.32 19.92 -8.37
CA LYS A 20 -11.46 20.60 -9.01
C LYS A 20 -12.81 20.37 -8.34
N GLU A 21 -13.02 19.35 -7.51
CA GLU A 21 -14.34 19.04 -6.95
C GLU A 21 -14.22 18.53 -5.49
N ASP A 22 -15.24 18.80 -4.66
CA ASP A 22 -15.36 18.39 -3.25
C ASP A 22 -16.65 17.54 -3.20
N PRO A 23 -16.66 16.32 -2.62
CA PRO A 23 -16.55 16.09 -1.18
C PRO A 23 -15.39 15.15 -0.82
N LEU A 24 -14.42 15.69 -0.07
CA LEU A 24 -13.11 15.17 0.36
C LEU A 24 -12.98 13.70 0.81
N VAL A 25 -14.07 12.93 1.02
CA VAL A 25 -13.99 11.57 1.59
C VAL A 25 -14.11 10.47 0.53
N VAL A 26 -15.06 10.59 -0.40
CA VAL A 26 -15.28 9.57 -1.44
C VAL A 26 -14.15 9.60 -2.45
N GLU A 27 -13.66 10.79 -2.77
CA GLU A 27 -12.52 10.99 -3.65
C GLU A 27 -11.21 10.49 -3.03
N GLU A 28 -11.02 10.66 -1.72
CA GLU A 28 -9.84 10.13 -1.02
C GLU A 28 -9.85 8.60 -1.03
N MET A 29 -11.00 7.95 -0.78
CA MET A 29 -11.12 6.49 -0.86
C MET A 29 -10.87 5.97 -2.28
N ASN A 30 -11.43 6.63 -3.30
CA ASN A 30 -11.18 6.27 -4.69
C ASN A 30 -9.72 6.49 -5.06
N SER A 31 -9.11 7.58 -4.60
CA SER A 31 -7.69 7.88 -4.84
C SER A 31 -6.79 6.79 -4.25
N VAL A 32 -7.04 6.40 -3.00
CA VAL A 32 -6.30 5.32 -2.33
C VAL A 32 -6.46 4.00 -3.08
N ARG A 33 -7.67 3.64 -3.55
CA ARG A 33 -7.86 2.38 -4.29
C ARG A 33 -7.29 2.38 -5.71
N MET A 34 -7.23 3.54 -6.35
CA MET A 34 -6.80 3.67 -7.74
C MET A 34 -5.29 3.91 -7.91
N HIS A 35 -4.61 4.43 -6.89
CA HIS A 35 -3.20 4.78 -7.04
C HIS A 35 -2.25 3.60 -7.32
N PRO A 36 -2.46 2.35 -6.84
CA PRO A 36 -1.56 1.25 -7.19
C PRO A 36 -1.60 0.97 -8.70
N MET A 37 -2.80 1.00 -9.28
CA MET A 37 -3.02 0.84 -10.72
C MET A 37 -2.39 1.98 -11.53
N LYS A 38 -2.52 3.23 -11.06
CA LYS A 38 -1.85 4.37 -11.70
C LYS A 38 -0.33 4.29 -11.56
N GLY A 39 0.17 3.84 -10.42
CA GLY A 39 1.58 3.56 -10.19
C GLY A 39 2.12 2.55 -11.19
N TYR A 40 1.42 1.42 -11.35
CA TYR A 40 1.75 0.40 -12.36
C TYR A 40 1.83 1.00 -13.78
N GLU A 41 0.80 1.74 -14.21
CA GLU A 41 0.76 2.38 -15.53
C GLU A 41 1.95 3.33 -15.77
N ILE A 42 2.29 4.15 -14.77
CA ILE A 42 3.42 5.08 -14.82
C ILE A 42 4.73 4.31 -14.95
N LEU A 43 4.97 3.32 -14.10
CA LEU A 43 6.22 2.56 -14.07
C LEU A 43 6.41 1.78 -15.37
N LYS A 44 5.37 1.12 -15.87
CA LYS A 44 5.39 0.41 -17.16
C LYS A 44 5.74 1.34 -18.32
N ARG A 45 5.16 2.55 -18.36
CA ARG A 45 5.46 3.56 -19.40
C ARG A 45 6.93 3.99 -19.38
N HIS A 46 7.56 3.99 -18.20
CA HIS A 46 8.97 4.38 -18.03
C HIS A 46 9.94 3.20 -18.13
N GLY A 47 9.46 1.99 -18.46
CA GLY A 47 10.31 0.84 -18.73
C GLY A 47 10.90 0.17 -17.49
N PHE A 48 10.24 0.29 -16.33
CA PHE A 48 10.60 -0.51 -15.15
C PHE A 48 10.26 -1.99 -15.37
N ASP A 49 11.00 -2.87 -14.70
CA ASP A 49 10.77 -4.31 -14.73
C ASP A 49 9.37 -4.68 -14.24
N GLU A 50 8.78 -5.74 -14.80
CA GLU A 50 7.43 -6.19 -14.45
C GLU A 50 7.29 -6.46 -12.95
N GLU A 51 8.29 -7.09 -12.34
CA GLU A 51 8.31 -7.42 -10.91
C GLU A 51 8.14 -6.16 -10.05
N ILE A 52 8.83 -5.07 -10.38
CA ILE A 52 8.68 -3.78 -9.67
C ILE A 52 7.28 -3.20 -9.88
N CYS A 53 6.75 -3.32 -11.10
CA CYS A 53 5.43 -2.82 -11.43
C CYS A 53 4.35 -3.59 -10.64
N GLU A 54 4.42 -4.93 -10.61
CA GLU A 54 3.50 -5.79 -9.87
C GLU A 54 3.61 -5.58 -8.36
N ASP A 55 4.82 -5.42 -7.82
CA ASP A 55 5.01 -5.07 -6.41
C ASP A 55 4.25 -3.79 -6.04
N VAL A 56 4.31 -2.77 -6.90
CA VAL A 56 3.56 -1.52 -6.73
C VAL A 56 2.07 -1.69 -6.98
N LEU A 57 1.65 -2.56 -7.90
CA LEU A 57 0.23 -2.78 -8.17
C LEU A 57 -0.48 -3.46 -6.99
N PHE A 58 0.19 -4.44 -6.37
CA PHE A 58 -0.43 -5.35 -5.41
C PHE A 58 -0.07 -5.06 -3.94
N HIS A 59 0.63 -3.97 -3.62
CA HIS A 59 1.00 -3.64 -2.23
C HIS A 59 -0.19 -3.34 -1.29
N HIS A 60 -1.41 -3.29 -1.81
CA HIS A 60 -2.66 -3.19 -1.06
C HIS A 60 -3.50 -4.47 -1.06
N GLU A 61 -2.96 -5.56 -1.60
CA GLU A 61 -3.52 -6.89 -1.38
C GLU A 61 -3.29 -7.31 0.08
N ASN A 62 -4.31 -7.96 0.63
CA ASN A 62 -4.25 -8.56 1.96
C ASN A 62 -4.05 -10.06 1.78
N TYR A 63 -3.24 -10.68 2.64
CA TYR A 63 -2.91 -12.09 2.52
C TYR A 63 -4.13 -13.02 2.64
N ASP A 64 -5.21 -12.57 3.28
CA ASP A 64 -6.51 -13.27 3.36
C ASP A 64 -7.42 -13.08 2.13
N GLY A 65 -7.02 -12.29 1.14
CA GLY A 65 -7.79 -11.99 -0.09
C GLY A 65 -8.77 -10.82 0.03
N SER A 66 -8.86 -10.15 1.18
CA SER A 66 -9.77 -9.01 1.39
C SER A 66 -9.29 -7.68 0.76
N GLY A 67 -8.08 -7.68 0.19
CA GLY A 67 -7.42 -6.50 -0.36
C GLY A 67 -7.92 -6.10 -1.75
N TYR A 68 -7.07 -5.39 -2.49
CA TYR A 68 -7.35 -4.91 -3.85
C TYR A 68 -6.01 -4.65 -4.57
N PRO A 69 -5.99 -4.55 -5.91
CA PRO A 69 -7.13 -4.46 -6.85
C PRO A 69 -7.83 -5.77 -7.21
N ASP A 70 -7.14 -6.90 -7.13
CA ASP A 70 -7.52 -8.17 -7.77
C ASP A 70 -7.97 -9.24 -6.76
N ASN A 71 -7.93 -8.92 -5.47
CA ASN A 71 -8.26 -9.84 -4.37
C ASN A 71 -7.34 -11.07 -4.37
N LEU A 72 -6.07 -10.86 -4.71
CA LEU A 72 -5.06 -11.90 -4.61
C LEU A 72 -4.94 -12.35 -3.15
N ALA A 73 -4.76 -13.66 -2.97
CA ALA A 73 -4.67 -14.25 -1.64
C ALA A 73 -3.43 -15.14 -1.52
N GLY A 74 -2.84 -15.12 -0.33
CA GLY A 74 -1.73 -15.98 0.04
C GLY A 74 -0.54 -15.90 -0.93
N PRO A 75 0.03 -17.04 -1.35
CA PRO A 75 1.20 -17.09 -2.22
C PRO A 75 1.03 -16.51 -3.63
N ASN A 76 -0.19 -16.10 -4.02
CA ASN A 76 -0.42 -15.45 -5.30
C ASN A 76 0.00 -13.97 -5.29
N ILE A 77 0.20 -13.38 -4.10
CA ILE A 77 0.69 -12.01 -3.95
C ILE A 77 2.21 -12.02 -4.14
N PRO A 78 2.79 -11.14 -4.97
CA PRO A 78 4.24 -11.00 -5.08
C PRO A 78 4.90 -10.74 -3.74
N VAL A 79 6.05 -11.36 -3.50
CA VAL A 79 6.75 -11.22 -2.21
C VAL A 79 7.15 -9.77 -1.92
N GLY A 80 7.51 -8.99 -2.94
CA GLY A 80 7.82 -7.58 -2.77
C GLY A 80 6.59 -6.76 -2.37
N ALA A 81 5.41 -7.02 -2.96
CA ALA A 81 4.14 -6.46 -2.51
C ALA A 81 3.83 -6.81 -1.05
N CYS A 82 4.07 -8.06 -0.60
CA CYS A 82 3.90 -8.45 0.81
C CYS A 82 4.83 -7.64 1.75
N ILE A 83 6.09 -7.43 1.34
CA ILE A 83 7.04 -6.60 2.09
C ILE A 83 6.55 -5.14 2.16
N LEU A 84 6.12 -4.59 1.03
CA LEU A 84 5.57 -3.24 0.96
C LEU A 84 4.34 -3.08 1.86
N ARG A 85 3.43 -4.06 1.87
CA ARG A 85 2.23 -4.04 2.71
C ARG A 85 2.56 -3.88 4.19
N VAL A 86 3.52 -4.66 4.69
CA VAL A 86 3.99 -4.59 6.09
C VAL A 86 4.64 -3.23 6.37
N CYS A 87 5.58 -2.81 5.51
CA CYS A 87 6.30 -1.56 5.71
C CYS A 87 5.39 -0.32 5.63
N ASP A 88 4.47 -0.28 4.67
CA ASP A 88 3.53 0.82 4.46
C ASP A 88 2.58 0.97 5.66
N VAL A 89 1.97 -0.13 6.13
CA VAL A 89 1.09 -0.09 7.31
C VAL A 89 1.85 0.36 8.56
N PHE A 90 3.07 -0.13 8.78
CA PHE A 90 3.87 0.32 9.91
C PHE A 90 4.18 1.82 9.83
N CYS A 91 4.71 2.29 8.70
CA CYS A 91 5.03 3.69 8.44
C CYS A 91 3.79 4.59 8.61
N ALA A 92 2.63 4.14 8.13
CA ALA A 92 1.35 4.80 8.27
C ALA A 92 0.92 4.98 9.74
N LEU A 93 1.19 4.00 10.60
CA LEU A 93 0.84 4.01 12.02
C LEU A 93 1.76 4.92 12.85
N VAL A 94 3.06 4.89 12.57
CA VAL A 94 4.08 5.67 13.31
C VAL A 94 4.30 7.09 12.77
N SER A 95 3.55 7.49 11.73
CA SER A 95 3.58 8.86 11.19
C SER A 95 2.35 9.67 11.62
N ASP A 96 2.52 10.98 11.79
CA ASP A 96 1.42 11.91 12.01
C ASP A 96 0.53 11.98 10.75
N ARG A 97 -0.79 11.97 10.96
CA ARG A 97 -1.81 12.17 9.92
C ARG A 97 -2.71 13.34 10.30
N ALA A 98 -3.40 13.93 9.32
CA ALA A 98 -4.26 15.10 9.54
C ALA A 98 -5.29 14.91 10.66
N TYR A 99 -5.80 13.69 10.83
CA TYR A 99 -6.82 13.32 11.81
C TYR A 99 -6.31 12.53 13.03
N ARG A 100 -5.01 12.19 13.10
CA ARG A 100 -4.46 11.31 14.13
C ARG A 100 -2.96 11.52 14.35
N LYS A 101 -2.54 11.60 15.61
CA LYS A 101 -1.12 11.58 15.99
C LYS A 101 -0.48 10.20 15.81
N ALA A 102 0.81 10.19 15.48
CA ALA A 102 1.63 8.99 15.39
C ALA A 102 1.46 8.10 16.62
N TYR A 103 1.40 6.78 16.39
CA TYR A 103 1.51 5.80 17.46
C TYR A 103 2.98 5.57 17.79
N SER A 104 3.28 5.08 18.99
CA SER A 104 4.61 4.54 19.27
C SER A 104 4.85 3.28 18.44
N PRO A 105 6.11 2.91 18.15
CA PRO A 105 6.43 1.66 17.45
C PRO A 105 5.78 0.44 18.11
N GLU A 106 5.77 0.37 19.44
CA GLU A 106 5.18 -0.74 20.19
C GLU A 106 3.67 -0.82 19.97
N LYS A 107 2.98 0.32 20.01
CA LYS A 107 1.53 0.35 19.74
C LYS A 107 1.21 0.03 18.29
N ALA A 108 2.07 0.44 17.33
CA ALA A 108 1.91 0.07 15.94
C ALA A 108 2.02 -1.46 15.74
N MET A 109 3.00 -2.10 16.38
CA MET A 109 3.16 -3.57 16.33
C MET A 109 2.00 -4.32 16.97
N GLU A 110 1.45 -3.81 18.08
CA GLU A 110 0.25 -4.36 18.72
C GLU A 110 -0.94 -4.36 17.73
N LEU A 111 -1.23 -3.20 17.12
CA LEU A 111 -2.32 -3.06 16.14
C LEU A 111 -2.12 -3.97 14.91
N MET A 112 -0.90 -4.03 14.37
CA MET A 112 -0.60 -4.92 13.24
C MET A 112 -0.73 -6.40 13.61
N THR A 113 -0.50 -6.76 14.87
CA THR A 113 -0.71 -8.14 15.36
C THR A 113 -2.20 -8.47 15.45
N GLU A 114 -3.06 -7.52 15.81
CA GLU A 114 -4.52 -7.71 15.78
C GLU A 114 -5.02 -7.99 14.35
N ASP A 115 -4.41 -7.34 13.36
CA ASP A 115 -4.71 -7.51 11.94
C ASP A 115 -3.78 -8.52 11.22
N MET A 116 -3.18 -9.48 11.94
CA MET A 116 -2.14 -10.38 11.37
C MET A 116 -2.56 -11.16 10.11
N LYS A 117 -3.88 -11.35 9.92
CA LYS A 117 -4.47 -12.03 8.75
C LYS A 117 -4.20 -11.28 7.43
N ASP A 118 -3.96 -9.97 7.51
CA ASP A 118 -3.73 -9.12 6.34
C ASP A 118 -2.31 -9.32 5.77
N PHE A 119 -1.39 -9.92 6.53
CA PHE A 119 0.03 -10.00 6.20
C PHE A 119 0.49 -11.44 5.92
N ASP A 120 1.50 -11.58 5.03
CA ASP A 120 2.29 -12.81 4.97
C ASP A 120 3.05 -12.95 6.30
N LEU A 121 2.72 -13.98 7.08
CA LEU A 121 3.32 -14.19 8.40
C LEU A 121 4.85 -14.33 8.35
N ARG A 122 5.43 -14.84 7.25
CA ARG A 122 6.88 -14.96 7.12
C ARG A 122 7.54 -13.59 7.03
N VAL A 123 6.90 -12.67 6.30
CA VAL A 123 7.36 -11.30 6.13
C VAL A 123 7.11 -10.52 7.42
N PHE A 124 5.91 -10.63 8.01
CA PHE A 124 5.56 -9.92 9.24
C PHE A 124 6.46 -10.32 10.41
N LEU A 125 6.74 -11.61 10.60
CA LEU A 125 7.64 -12.08 11.66
C LEU A 125 9.10 -11.68 11.43
N ALA A 126 9.54 -11.54 10.18
CA ALA A 126 10.88 -11.04 9.86
C ALA A 126 11.04 -9.53 10.09
N PHE A 127 9.92 -8.80 10.15
CA PHE A 127 9.88 -7.36 10.39
C PHE A 127 9.89 -6.98 11.88
N GLN A 128 9.35 -7.84 12.77
CA GLN A 128 9.35 -7.62 14.23
C GLN A 128 10.76 -7.58 14.81
#